data_AF-A0A1Q8JCQ0-F1
#
_entry.id   AF-A0A1Q8JCQ0-F1
#
_cell.length_a   1.000
_cell.length_b   1.000
_cell.length_c   1.000
_cell.angle_alpha   90.00
_cell.angle_beta   90.00
_cell.angle_gamma   90.00
#
_symmetry.space_group_name_H-M   'P 1'
#
loop_
_entity.id
_entity.type
_entity.pdbx_description
1 polymer ?
#
loop_
_entity_poly.entity_id
_entity_poly.type
_entity_poly.pdbx_seq_one_letter_code
_entity_poly.pdbx_strand_id
1 'polypeptide(L)' 'MTCCGHTWVGPDRAHCCRRTAGCGHVFDTPHLFDSHRVEHDDVTARLDPNTLDLTTTKNGIWIQP' A
#
# COMPACT_ATOMS: atom_id res chain seq x y z
N MET A 1 -5.71 -1.55 -13.41
CA MET A 1 -4.40 -0.86 -13.34
C MET A 1 -3.33 -1.88 -13.02
N THR A 2 -2.11 -1.70 -13.55
CA THR A 2 -0.99 -2.65 -13.34
C THR A 2 0.29 -1.87 -13.05
N CYS A 3 0.94 -2.17 -11.93
CA CYS A 3 2.22 -1.58 -11.56
C CYS A 3 2.94 -2.45 -10.52
N CYS A 4 4.29 -2.39 -10.50
CA CYS A 4 5.12 -3.11 -9.52
C CYS A 4 4.85 -4.63 -9.39
N GLY A 5 4.32 -5.26 -10.44
CA GLY A 5 3.96 -6.69 -10.43
C GLY A 5 2.55 -6.98 -9.92
N HIS A 6 1.82 -5.97 -9.45
CA HIS A 6 0.44 -6.08 -9.01
C HIS A 6 -0.53 -5.61 -10.10
N THR A 7 -1.69 -6.24 -10.15
CA THR A 7 -2.81 -5.84 -11.00
C THR A 7 -4.07 -5.74 -10.15
N TRP A 8 -4.79 -4.64 -10.25
CA TRP A 8 -6.01 -4.39 -9.47
C TRP A 8 -7.05 -3.58 -10.24
N VAL A 9 -8.30 -3.68 -9.77
CA VAL A 9 -9.48 -2.99 -10.31
C VAL A 9 -10.07 -2.10 -9.21
N GLY A 10 -10.60 -0.94 -9.57
CA GLY A 10 -11.20 0.04 -8.65
C GLY A 10 -10.34 1.31 -8.53
N PRO A 11 -10.95 2.51 -8.61
CA PRO A 11 -10.22 3.79 -8.55
C PRO A 11 -9.72 4.12 -7.14
N ASP A 12 -10.36 3.59 -6.09
CA ASP A 12 -10.09 3.96 -4.70
C ASP A 12 -8.86 3.25 -4.10
N ARG A 13 -8.24 2.34 -4.86
CA ARG A 13 -7.08 1.57 -4.41
C ARG A 13 -5.80 2.36 -4.55
N ALA A 14 -5.08 2.51 -3.45
CA ALA A 14 -3.82 3.25 -3.39
C ALA A 14 -2.62 2.31 -3.57
N HIS A 15 -1.58 2.78 -4.26
CA HIS A 15 -0.40 1.99 -4.59
C HIS A 15 0.89 2.71 -4.19
N CYS A 16 1.67 2.09 -3.30
CA CYS A 16 2.96 2.59 -2.86
C CYS A 16 4.04 2.26 -3.89
N CYS A 17 4.09 3.03 -4.99
CA CYS A 17 4.85 2.67 -6.19
C CYS A 17 6.37 2.67 -6.00
N ARG A 18 7.05 1.57 -6.36
CA ARG A 18 8.54 1.49 -6.36
C ARG A 18 9.22 2.53 -7.25
N ARG A 19 8.53 3.02 -8.30
CA ARG A 19 9.06 4.07 -9.18
C ARG A 19 9.23 5.41 -8.48
N THR A 20 8.45 5.66 -7.43
CA THR A 20 8.53 6.85 -6.58
C THR A 20 9.14 6.49 -5.22
N ALA A 21 10.13 5.59 -5.25
CA ALA A 21 10.81 5.03 -4.07
C ALA A 21 9.92 4.23 -3.10
N GLY A 22 8.69 3.83 -3.47
CA GLY A 22 7.76 3.01 -2.68
C GLY A 22 8.15 1.54 -2.50
N CYS A 23 7.33 0.78 -1.75
CA CYS A 23 7.54 -0.65 -1.48
C CYS A 23 6.92 -1.60 -2.54
N GLY A 24 5.97 -1.10 -3.33
CA GLY A 24 5.24 -1.83 -4.38
C GLY A 24 3.90 -2.40 -3.94
N HIS A 25 3.51 -2.24 -2.67
CA HIS A 25 2.24 -2.75 -2.15
C HIS A 25 1.04 -1.94 -2.61
N VAL A 26 -0.09 -2.63 -2.78
CA VAL A 26 -1.39 -2.06 -3.12
C VAL A 26 -2.32 -2.20 -1.94
N PHE A 27 -2.98 -1.12 -1.58
CA PHE A 27 -3.90 -1.01 -0.47
C PHE A 27 -5.31 -0.79 -1.00
N ASP A 28 -6.30 -1.40 -0.37
CA ASP A 28 -7.67 -1.37 -0.86
C ASP A 28 -8.31 0.01 -0.73
N THR A 29 -7.87 0.82 0.24
CA THR A 29 -8.34 2.19 0.44
C THR A 29 -7.15 3.16 0.60
N PRO A 30 -7.34 4.47 0.36
CA PRO A 30 -6.30 5.47 0.58
C PRO A 30 -5.88 5.56 2.05
N HIS A 31 -6.84 5.35 2.96
CA HIS A 31 -6.57 5.42 4.39
C HIS A 31 -5.59 4.34 4.88
N LEU A 32 -5.64 3.14 4.30
CA LEU A 32 -4.67 2.09 4.60
C LEU A 32 -3.27 2.43 4.06
N PHE A 33 -3.21 3.07 2.90
CA PHE A 33 -1.97 3.59 2.34
C PHE A 33 -1.37 4.71 3.20
N ASP A 34 -2.21 5.62 3.71
CA ASP A 34 -1.77 6.68 4.62
C ASP A 34 -1.28 6.11 5.95
N SER A 35 -1.97 5.13 6.54
CA SER A 35 -1.50 4.43 7.74
C SER A 35 -0.16 3.71 7.51
N HIS A 36 0.05 3.16 6.31
CA HIS A 36 1.33 2.58 5.90
C HIS A 36 2.44 3.61 5.77
N ARG A 37 2.10 4.84 5.39
CA ARG A 37 3.01 5.94 5.11
C ARG A 37 3.12 6.85 6.34
N VAL A 38 4.06 6.55 7.23
CA VAL A 38 4.35 7.46 8.35
C VAL A 38 5.28 8.56 7.86
N GLU A 39 4.79 9.79 7.82
CA GLU A 39 5.61 10.97 7.56
C GLU A 39 6.29 11.42 8.86
N HIS A 40 7.63 11.41 8.88
CA HIS A 40 8.41 11.93 10.00
C HIS A 40 9.40 12.98 9.48
N ASP A 41 9.16 14.25 9.82
CA ASP A 41 9.94 15.45 9.52
C ASP A 41 10.24 15.68 8.02
N ASP A 42 11.09 14.85 7.40
CA ASP A 42 11.50 14.90 5.99
C ASP A 42 11.67 13.50 5.35
N VAL A 43 11.39 12.44 6.12
CA VAL A 43 11.51 11.05 5.69
C VAL A 43 10.13 10.40 5.72
N THR A 44 9.67 9.97 4.55
CA THR A 44 8.54 9.07 4.47
C THR A 44 8.98 7.65 4.86
N ALA A 45 8.74 7.27 6.10
CA ALA A 45 8.91 5.91 6.56
C ALA A 45 7.71 5.06 6.12
N ARG A 46 7.98 3.80 5.79
CA ARG A 46 6.97 2.84 5.36
C ARG A 46 6.91 1.74 6.40
N LEU A 47 5.80 1.65 7.11
CA LEU A 47 5.57 0.56 8.05
C LEU A 47 5.35 -0.72 7.26
N ASP A 48 5.85 -1.84 7.77
CA ASP A 48 5.54 -3.12 7.16
C ASP A 48 4.03 -3.37 7.29
N PRO A 49 3.28 -3.63 6.21
CA PRO A 49 1.83 -3.79 6.30
C PRO A 49 1.41 -4.95 7.22
N ASN A 50 2.25 -5.96 7.43
CA ASN A 50 1.95 -7.04 8.37
C ASN A 50 1.95 -6.56 9.82
N THR A 51 2.62 -5.45 10.14
CA THR A 51 2.60 -4.86 11.49
C THR A 51 1.42 -3.94 11.73
N LEU A 52 0.53 -3.78 10.73
CA LEU A 52 -0.65 -2.89 10.78
C LEU A 52 -1.97 -3.66 10.90
N ASP A 53 -1.91 -4.92 11.33
CA ASP A 53 -3.08 -5.82 11.41
C ASP A 53 -3.84 -5.94 10.07
N LEU A 54 -3.15 -5.73 8.95
CA LEU A 54 -3.70 -5.86 7.61
C LEU A 54 -3.54 -7.29 7.11
N THR A 55 -4.50 -7.74 6.32
CA THR A 55 -4.44 -9.01 5.61
C THR A 55 -4.35 -8.79 4.10
N THR A 56 -3.84 -9.78 3.38
CA THR A 56 -3.62 -9.72 1.94
C THR A 56 -4.61 -10.63 1.22
N THR A 57 -5.30 -10.08 0.22
CA THR A 57 -6.11 -10.88 -0.71
C THR A 57 -5.24 -11.78 -1.58
N LYS A 58 -5.85 -12.75 -2.28
CA LYS A 58 -5.14 -13.61 -3.25
C LYS A 58 -4.40 -12.83 -4.36
N ASN A 59 -4.81 -11.59 -4.62
CA ASN A 59 -4.21 -10.72 -5.64
C ASN A 59 -3.13 -9.79 -5.06
N GLY A 60 -2.74 -9.96 -3.79
CA GLY A 60 -1.72 -9.16 -3.12
C GLY A 60 -2.16 -7.74 -2.80
N ILE A 61 -3.47 -7.52 -2.61
CA ILE A 61 -4.05 -6.25 -2.16
C ILE A 61 -4.25 -6.32 -0.65
N TRP A 62 -3.70 -5.35 0.07
CA TRP A 62 -3.81 -5.20 1.51
C TRP A 62 -5.17 -4.60 1.88
N ILE A 63 -5.89 -5.29 2.76
CA ILE A 63 -7.21 -4.92 3.29
C ILE A 63 -7.16 -4.96 4.82
N GLN A 64 -8.05 -4.21 5.45
CA GLN A 64 -8.38 -4.44 6.85
C GLN A 64 -9.39 -5.60 6.90
N PRO A 65 -9.21 -6.60 7.79
CA PRO A 65 -10.16 -7.71 7.94
C PRO A 65 -11.56 -7.28 8.38
#